data_AF-A0A4R5U649-F1
#
_entry.id   AF-A0A4R5U649-F1
#
_cell.length_a   1.000
_cell.length_b   1.000
_cell.length_c   1.000
_cell.angle_alpha   90.00
_cell.angle_beta   90.00
_cell.angle_gamma   90.00
#
_symmetry.space_group_name_H-M   'P 1'
#
loop_
_entity.id
_entity.type
_entity.pdbx_description
1 polymer ?
#
loop_
_entity_poly.entity_id
_entity_poly.type
_entity_poly.pdbx_seq_one_letter_code
_entity_poly.pdbx_strand_id
1 'polypeptide(L)'
;MRTTDLRFDWLTDLPGWESAADGGERLELEQTELVRRSGGREHDWAFAFLSWASARLIRTGEWHAVERIETRDGVQRVRIERHPAPCASGGPDCPAPP
;
A
#
# COMPACT_ATOMS: atom_id res chain seq x y z
N MET A 1 -3.51 13.60 21.08
CA MET A 1 -4.19 13.39 19.79
C MET A 1 -3.32 12.47 18.94
N ARG A 2 -3.81 11.29 18.55
CA ARG A 2 -3.13 10.47 17.53
C ARG A 2 -3.47 11.09 16.18
N THR A 3 -2.56 11.90 15.63
CA THR A 3 -2.70 12.40 14.26
C THR A 3 -2.63 11.17 13.37
N THR A 4 -3.74 10.83 12.70
CA THR A 4 -3.70 9.73 11.75
C THR A 4 -2.89 10.21 10.56
N ASP A 5 -1.86 9.46 10.17
CA ASP A 5 -1.10 9.76 8.97
C ASP A 5 -2.01 9.51 7.76
N LEU A 6 -2.34 10.56 7.01
CA LEU A 6 -3.23 10.49 5.83
C LEU A 6 -2.44 10.64 4.51
N ARG A 7 -1.10 10.69 4.57
CA ARG A 7 -0.23 11.01 3.43
C ARG A 7 -0.35 10.05 2.24
N PHE A 8 -0.92 8.87 2.44
CA PHE A 8 -1.05 7.83 1.43
C PHE A 8 -2.50 7.39 1.21
N ASP A 9 -3.49 8.05 1.82
CA ASP A 9 -4.90 7.68 1.62
C ASP A 9 -5.32 7.80 0.15
N TRP A 10 -4.70 8.69 -0.63
CA TRP A 10 -4.93 8.80 -2.07
C TRP A 10 -4.58 7.53 -2.87
N LEU A 11 -3.75 6.61 -2.33
CA LEU A 11 -3.41 5.34 -3.02
C LEU A 11 -4.65 4.46 -3.21
N THR A 12 -5.60 4.51 -2.27
CA THR A 12 -6.77 3.61 -2.29
C THR A 12 -7.72 3.93 -3.42
N ASP A 13 -7.73 5.20 -3.84
CA ASP A 13 -8.63 5.75 -4.83
C ASP A 13 -8.01 5.82 -6.22
N LEU A 14 -6.74 5.39 -6.37
CA LEU A 14 -6.08 5.40 -7.67
C LEU A 14 -6.74 4.40 -8.63
N PRO A 15 -6.94 4.78 -9.90
CA PRO A 15 -7.20 3.82 -10.94
C PRO A 15 -5.92 3.00 -11.24
N GLY A 16 -6.07 1.81 -11.82
CA GLY A 16 -4.95 1.00 -12.30
C GLY A 16 -4.46 -0.10 -11.34
N TRP A 17 -5.22 -0.40 -10.28
CA TRP A 17 -5.03 -1.63 -9.52
C TRP A 17 -5.34 -2.84 -10.41
N GLU A 18 -4.40 -3.75 -10.49
CA GLU A 18 -4.52 -5.02 -11.20
C GLU A 18 -4.75 -6.14 -10.18
N SER A 19 -5.65 -7.08 -10.46
CA SER A 19 -5.82 -8.25 -9.62
C SER A 19 -4.54 -9.11 -9.61
N ALA A 20 -4.09 -9.47 -8.42
CA ALA A 20 -3.00 -10.42 -8.21
C ALA A 20 -3.55 -11.86 -8.06
N ALA A 21 -2.71 -12.85 -8.33
CA ALA A 21 -3.12 -14.27 -8.35
C ALA A 21 -3.51 -14.83 -6.97
N ASP A 22 -3.12 -14.13 -5.90
CA ASP A 22 -3.37 -14.46 -4.49
C ASP A 22 -4.64 -13.80 -3.93
N GLY A 23 -5.46 -13.18 -4.79
CA GLY A 23 -6.68 -12.48 -4.38
C GLY A 23 -6.44 -11.06 -3.83
N GLY A 24 -5.21 -10.57 -3.87
CA GLY A 24 -4.91 -9.16 -3.66
C GLY A 24 -5.05 -8.33 -4.93
N GLU A 25 -4.69 -7.05 -4.82
CA GLU A 25 -4.51 -6.16 -5.94
C GLU A 25 -3.11 -5.53 -5.88
N ARG A 26 -2.52 -5.27 -7.04
CA ARG A 26 -1.21 -4.65 -7.17
C ARG A 26 -1.27 -3.39 -8.01
N LEU A 27 -0.39 -2.45 -7.71
CA LEU A 27 -0.22 -1.22 -8.45
C LEU A 27 1.28 -0.93 -8.58
N GLU A 28 1.73 -0.61 -9.79
CA GLU A 28 3.10 -0.15 -10.01
C GLU A 28 3.12 1.36 -10.30
N LEU A 29 3.98 2.08 -9.59
CA LEU A 29 4.17 3.52 -9.74
C LEU A 29 5.65 3.85 -9.84
N GLU A 30 5.98 5.01 -10.41
CA GLU A 30 7.33 5.56 -10.23
C GLU A 30 7.53 5.98 -8.76
N GLN A 31 8.72 5.72 -8.21
CA GLN A 31 9.03 6.11 -6.84
C GLN A 31 8.91 7.64 -6.67
N THR A 32 9.34 8.41 -7.66
CA THR A 32 9.26 9.88 -7.70
C THR A 32 7.81 10.36 -7.57
N GLU A 33 6.87 9.69 -8.23
CA GLU A 33 5.44 10.01 -8.14
C GLU A 33 4.86 9.73 -6.76
N LEU A 34 5.22 8.58 -6.17
CA LEU A 34 4.83 8.23 -4.81
C LEU A 34 5.33 9.27 -3.80
N VAL A 35 6.60 9.66 -3.89
CA VAL A 35 7.22 10.67 -3.02
C VAL A 35 6.54 12.03 -3.20
N ARG A 36 6.33 12.46 -4.44
CA ARG A 36 5.72 13.75 -4.77
C ARG A 36 4.31 13.88 -4.21
N ARG A 37 3.45 12.86 -4.40
CA ARG A 37 2.05 12.89 -3.93
C ARG A 37 1.92 12.73 -2.43
N SER A 38 2.82 11.99 -1.78
CA SER A 38 2.82 11.81 -0.32
C SER A 38 3.41 12.99 0.46
N GLY A 39 3.94 14.02 -0.23
CA GLY A 39 4.58 15.18 0.39
C GLY A 39 5.84 14.82 1.20
N GLY A 40 6.42 13.65 0.93
CA GLY A 40 7.59 13.14 1.63
C GLY A 40 8.90 13.64 1.04
N ARG A 41 9.99 13.47 1.78
CA ARG A 41 11.35 13.50 1.22
C ARG A 41 11.67 12.12 0.64
N GLU A 42 12.49 12.09 -0.41
CA GLU A 42 12.86 10.85 -1.11
C GLU A 42 13.49 9.77 -0.20
N HIS A 43 14.07 10.17 0.93
CA HIS A 43 14.71 9.24 1.87
C HIS A 43 13.74 8.66 2.93
N ASP A 44 12.61 9.30 3.19
CA ASP A 44 11.76 8.99 4.35
C ASP A 44 10.42 8.33 3.96
N TRP A 45 10.11 8.28 2.66
CA TRP A 45 8.78 7.82 2.20
C TRP A 45 8.48 6.38 2.60
N ALA A 46 9.48 5.49 2.62
CA ALA A 46 9.27 4.08 2.96
C ALA A 46 8.85 3.91 4.42
N PHE A 47 9.47 4.65 5.33
CA PHE A 47 9.09 4.66 6.74
C PHE A 47 7.69 5.27 6.95
N ALA A 48 7.40 6.36 6.24
CA ALA A 48 6.07 6.98 6.28
C ALA A 48 4.99 6.04 5.73
N PHE A 49 5.28 5.32 4.63
CA PHE A 49 4.38 4.32 4.06
C PHE A 49 4.11 3.19 5.05
N LEU A 50 5.15 2.62 5.67
CA LEU A 50 4.98 1.55 6.67
C LEU A 50 4.16 2.01 7.88
N SER A 51 4.35 3.25 8.31
CA SER A 51 3.58 3.85 9.41
C SER A 51 2.10 3.99 9.03
N TRP A 52 1.82 4.47 7.82
CA TRP A 52 0.47 4.56 7.28
C TRP A 52 -0.18 3.18 7.10
N ALA A 53 0.51 2.23 6.47
CA ALA A 53 0.02 0.87 6.21
C ALA A 53 -0.33 0.15 7.53
N SER A 54 0.52 0.28 8.55
CA SER A 54 0.26 -0.28 9.89
C SER A 54 -0.98 0.34 10.53
N ALA A 55 -1.12 1.66 10.47
CA ALA A 55 -2.29 2.35 10.98
C ALA A 55 -3.56 1.94 10.21
N ARG A 56 -3.47 1.77 8.89
CA ARG A 56 -4.58 1.34 8.04
C ARG A 56 -5.01 -0.10 8.33
N LEU A 57 -4.06 -1.01 8.50
CA LEU A 57 -4.31 -2.39 8.93
C LEU A 57 -5.10 -2.42 10.24
N ILE A 58 -4.68 -1.63 11.24
CA ILE A 58 -5.37 -1.57 12.53
C ILE A 58 -6.79 -1.00 12.40
N ARG A 59 -7.00 0.02 11.56
CA ARG A 59 -8.30 0.69 11.42
C ARG A 59 -9.30 -0.07 10.56
N THR A 60 -8.83 -0.71 9.50
CA THR A 60 -9.68 -1.23 8.41
C THR A 60 -9.51 -2.72 8.15
N GLY A 61 -8.45 -3.33 8.68
CA GLY A 61 -8.05 -4.70 8.35
C GLY A 61 -7.39 -4.82 6.96
N GLU A 62 -7.34 -3.75 6.17
CA GLU A 62 -6.71 -3.75 4.85
C GLU A 62 -5.18 -3.73 5.00
N TRP A 63 -4.53 -4.73 4.43
CA TRP A 63 -3.08 -4.86 4.45
C TRP A 63 -2.47 -4.20 3.21
N HIS A 64 -1.33 -3.53 3.39
CA HIS A 64 -0.56 -2.89 2.32
C HIS A 64 0.91 -3.25 2.43
N ALA A 65 1.52 -3.62 1.31
CA ALA A 65 2.97 -3.79 1.19
C ALA A 65 3.52 -2.93 0.07
N VAL A 66 4.83 -2.66 0.14
CA VAL A 66 5.56 -1.96 -0.91
C VAL A 66 6.91 -2.62 -1.16
N GLU A 67 7.22 -2.82 -2.43
CA GLU A 67 8.50 -3.32 -2.92
C GLU A 67 9.12 -2.26 -3.85
N ARG A 68 10.43 -2.01 -3.72
CA ARG A 68 11.18 -1.19 -4.69
C ARG A 68 11.70 -2.07 -5.81
N ILE A 69 11.47 -1.65 -7.04
CA ILE A 69 11.89 -2.35 -8.25
C ILE A 69 12.78 -1.41 -9.06
N GLU A 70 14.02 -1.84 -9.27
CA GLU A 70 14.92 -1.17 -10.21
C GLU A 70 14.68 -1.74 -11.61
N THR A 71 14.32 -0.87 -12.54
CA THR A 71 14.15 -1.26 -13.94
C THR A 71 15.50 -1.24 -14.66
N ARG A 72 15.60 -1.96 -15.80
CA ARG A 72 16.82 -2.02 -16.62
C ARG A 72 17.28 -0.64 -17.10
N ASP A 73 16.37 0.33 -17.17
CA ASP A 73 16.63 1.70 -17.59
C ASP A 73 17.08 2.60 -16.42
N GLY A 74 17.30 2.03 -15.23
CA GLY A 74 17.69 2.77 -14.01
C GLY A 74 16.55 3.55 -13.37
N VAL A 75 15.31 3.41 -13.87
CA VAL A 75 14.13 4.05 -13.27
C VAL A 75 13.70 3.23 -12.04
N GLN A 76 13.61 3.91 -10.90
CA GLN A 76 13.12 3.34 -9.65
C GLN A 76 11.59 3.35 -9.62
N ARG A 77 11.01 2.15 -9.59
CA ARG A 77 9.56 1.94 -9.43
C ARG A 77 9.26 1.35 -8.07
N VAL A 78 8.01 1.47 -7.68
CA VAL A 78 7.46 0.84 -6.48
C VAL A 78 6.27 -0.01 -6.90
N ARG A 79 6.25 -1.26 -6.46
CA ARG A 79 5.07 -2.12 -6.53
C ARG A 79 4.40 -2.06 -5.17
N ILE A 80 3.13 -1.71 -5.17
CA ILE A 80 2.29 -1.64 -3.98
C ILE A 80 1.27 -2.75 -4.11
N GLU A 81 1.12 -3.55 -3.06
CA GLU A 81 0.11 -4.60 -2.96
C GLU A 81 -0.89 -4.21 -1.89
N ARG A 82 -2.17 -4.45 -2.15
CA ARG A 82 -3.24 -4.30 -1.17
C ARG A 82 -4.04 -5.59 -1.08
N HIS A 83 -4.38 -5.98 0.13
CA HIS A 83 -5.26 -7.10 0.38
C HIS A 83 -6.43 -6.62 1.24
N PRO A 84 -7.68 -6.90 0.82
CA PRO A 84 -8.83 -6.56 1.63
C PRO A 84 -8.73 -7.28 2.97
N ALA A 85 -9.39 -6.72 3.98
CA ALA A 85 -9.53 -7.43 5.24
C ALA A 85 -10.08 -8.84 4.96
N PRO A 86 -9.52 -9.90 5.58
CA PRO A 86 -9.91 -11.29 5.30
C PRO A 86 -11.41 -11.55 5.51
N CYS A 87 -12.11 -10.66 6.22
CA CYS A 87 -13.56 -10.76 6.43
C CYS A 87 -14.41 -9.78 5.58
N ALA A 88 -13.85 -9.07 4.58
CA ALA A 88 -14.62 -8.19 3.68
C ALA A 88 -15.41 -8.97 2.61
N SER A 89 -15.02 -10.22 2.32
CA SER A 89 -15.61 -11.09 1.31
C SER A 89 -16.45 -12.23 1.91
N GLY A 90 -17.05 -12.05 3.09
CA GLY A 90 -18.24 -12.79 3.56
C GLY A 90 -18.26 -14.33 3.43
N GLY A 91 -17.11 -15.00 3.32
CA GLY A 91 -16.99 -16.45 3.27
C GLY A 91 -16.83 -17.04 4.66
N PRO A 92 -17.30 -18.28 4.92
CA PRO A 92 -17.23 -18.93 6.24
C PRO A 92 -15.80 -19.27 6.70
N ASP A 93 -14.78 -19.03 5.87
CA ASP A 93 -13.37 -19.35 6.11
C ASP A 93 -12.54 -18.10 6.40
N CYS A 94 -12.88 -17.30 7.42
CA CYS A 94 -11.99 -16.23 7.91
C CYS A 94 -10.97 -16.86 8.90
N PRO A 95 -9.70 -17.12 8.53
CA PRO A 95 -8.70 -17.55 9.50
C PRO A 95 -8.37 -16.39 10.44
N ALA A 96 -8.30 -16.68 11.74
CA ALA A 96 -7.86 -15.71 12.74
C ALA A 96 -6.41 -15.27 12.44
N PRO A 97 -6.06 -13.98 12.64
CA PRO A 97 -4.67 -13.56 12.57
C PRO A 97 -3.83 -14.31 13.62
N PRO A 98 -2.54 -14.57 13.35
CA PRO A 98 -1.66 -15.30 14.26
C PRO A 98 -1.48 -14.61 15.61
#